data_AF-A0A665W6R8-F1
#
_entry.id   AF-A0A665W6R8-F1
#
_cell.length_a   1.000
_cell.length_b   1.000
_cell.length_c   1.000
_cell.angle_alpha   90.00
_cell.angle_beta   90.00
_cell.angle_gamma   90.00
#
_symmetry.space_group_name_H-M   'P 1'
#
loop_
_entity.id
_entity.type
_entity.pdbx_description
1 polymer ?
#
loop_
_entity_poly.entity_id
_entity_poly.type
_entity_poly.pdbx_seq_one_letter_code
_entity_poly.pdbx_strand_id
1 'polypeptide(L)'
;MPTKARVTLFYGPYESGGVLKHRTSRLRGLTAALAARGHRCFLEETRERNTVELVVSGELVFSCRIQQLEFGGDGELDPCCREAVAAVERAY
;
A
#
# COMPACT_ATOMS: atom_id res chain seq x y z
N MET A 1 4.64 -5.46 -21.90
CA MET A 1 5.32 -4.25 -21.39
C MET A 1 4.58 -3.85 -20.13
N PRO A 2 5.20 -3.68 -18.95
CA PRO A 2 4.45 -3.17 -17.81
C PRO A 2 4.26 -1.67 -18.02
N THR A 3 3.03 -1.31 -18.41
CA THR A 3 2.60 0.07 -18.58
C THR A 3 2.50 0.69 -17.18
N LYS A 4 3.12 1.86 -17.00
CA LYS A 4 3.29 2.49 -15.67
C LYS A 4 1.93 2.93 -15.09
N ALA A 5 1.29 2.07 -14.31
CA ALA A 5 0.07 2.43 -13.59
C ALA A 5 0.38 3.46 -12.48
N ARG A 6 -0.51 4.44 -12.31
CA ARG A 6 -0.52 5.36 -11.16
C ARG A 6 -1.36 4.70 -10.06
N VAL A 7 -0.72 4.39 -8.95
CA VAL A 7 -1.35 3.79 -7.76
C VAL A 7 -1.35 4.84 -6.66
N THR A 8 -2.52 5.19 -6.14
CA THR A 8 -2.66 6.03 -4.95
C THR A 8 -2.97 5.13 -3.76
N LEU A 9 -2.08 5.15 -2.77
CA LEU A 9 -2.27 4.51 -1.48
C LEU A 9 -2.84 5.52 -0.49
N PHE A 10 -4.10 5.31 -0.15
CA PHE A 10 -4.77 6.00 0.93
C PHE A 10 -4.50 5.24 2.23
N TYR A 11 -3.88 5.88 3.21
CA TYR A 11 -3.56 5.24 4.48
C TYR A 11 -4.00 6.10 5.66
N GLY A 12 -4.59 5.45 6.66
CA GLY A 12 -4.94 6.15 7.88
C GLY A 12 -3.96 5.95 9.03
N PRO A 13 -4.23 6.61 10.17
CA PRO A 13 -3.37 6.54 11.33
C PRO A 13 -3.49 5.16 11.99
N TYR A 14 -2.38 4.67 12.53
CA TYR A 14 -2.35 3.45 13.34
C TYR A 14 -1.56 3.63 14.62
N GLU A 15 -1.91 2.80 15.60
CA GLU A 15 -1.23 2.79 16.88
C GLU A 15 0.08 2.00 16.78
N SER A 16 1.16 2.62 17.23
CA SER A 16 2.46 1.95 17.36
C SER A 16 3.20 2.53 18.55
N GLY A 17 3.50 1.69 19.54
CA GLY A 17 4.09 2.12 20.80
C GLY A 17 3.17 3.04 21.62
N GLY A 18 1.85 2.80 21.61
CA GLY A 18 0.86 3.58 22.36
C GLY A 18 0.51 4.95 21.76
N VAL A 19 0.99 5.27 20.56
CA VAL A 19 0.71 6.54 19.87
C VAL A 19 0.01 6.29 18.54
N LEU A 20 -1.21 6.81 18.41
CA LEU A 20 -1.98 6.81 17.16
C LEU A 20 -1.50 7.95 16.25
N LYS A 21 -0.83 7.62 15.15
CA LYS A 21 -0.32 8.61 14.17
C LYS A 21 -0.27 8.02 12.77
N HIS A 22 -0.36 8.86 11.75
CA HIS A 22 0.00 8.51 10.38
C HIS A 22 1.49 8.17 10.30
N ARG A 23 1.81 6.96 9.86
CA ARG A 23 3.20 6.53 9.64
C ARG A 23 3.29 5.73 8.35
N THR A 24 4.40 5.88 7.66
CA THR A 24 4.67 5.22 6.38
C THR A 24 5.60 4.02 6.51
N SER A 25 6.08 3.70 7.73
CA SER A 25 7.06 2.64 7.97
C SER A 25 6.62 1.27 7.44
N ARG A 26 5.34 0.90 7.63
CA ARG A 26 4.74 -0.33 7.10
C ARG A 26 4.37 -0.25 5.63
N LEU A 27 4.10 0.95 5.11
CA LEU A 27 3.78 1.17 3.70
C LEU A 27 5.01 1.07 2.79
N ARG A 28 6.21 1.22 3.37
CA ARG A 28 7.47 1.21 2.62
C ARG A 28 7.64 -0.07 1.81
N GLY A 29 7.40 -1.25 2.41
CA GLY A 29 7.48 -2.53 1.71
C GLY A 29 6.53 -2.59 0.51
N LEU A 30 5.26 -2.21 0.72
CA LEU A 30 4.26 -2.20 -0.34
C LEU A 30 4.63 -1.23 -1.48
N THR A 31 5.06 -0.01 -1.15
CA THR A 31 5.49 0.97 -2.16
C THR A 31 6.73 0.50 -2.92
N ALA A 32 7.65 -0.21 -2.26
CA ALA A 32 8.84 -0.78 -2.89
C ALA A 32 8.47 -1.91 -3.85
N ALA A 33 7.60 -2.84 -3.44
CA ALA A 33 7.13 -3.94 -4.29
C ALA A 33 6.42 -3.45 -5.56
N LEU A 34 5.61 -2.40 -5.45
CA LEU A 34 4.95 -1.77 -6.59
C LEU A 34 5.95 -0.99 -7.48
N ALA A 35 6.89 -0.27 -6.88
CA ALA A 35 7.92 0.46 -7.61
C ALA A 35 8.88 -0.48 -8.37
N ALA A 36 9.20 -1.65 -7.79
CA ALA A 36 10.02 -2.68 -8.43
C ALA A 36 9.38 -3.21 -9.73
N ARG A 37 8.05 -3.20 -9.82
CA ARG A 37 7.30 -3.52 -11.04
C ARG A 37 7.12 -2.33 -12.00
N GLY A 38 7.60 -1.15 -11.64
CA GLY A 38 7.55 0.05 -12.47
C GLY A 38 6.29 0.93 -12.26
N HIS A 39 5.46 0.63 -11.26
CA HIS A 39 4.30 1.46 -10.92
C HIS A 39 4.72 2.71 -10.13
N ARG A 40 3.96 3.80 -10.29
CA ARG A 40 4.17 5.02 -9.50
C ARG A 40 3.21 5.03 -8.32
N CYS A 41 3.75 5.00 -7.11
CA CYS A 41 2.98 5.06 -5.87
C CYS A 41 2.87 6.49 -5.35
N PHE A 42 1.67 6.92 -5.00
CA PHE A 42 1.38 8.15 -4.28
C PHE A 42 0.80 7.81 -2.92
N LEU A 43 1.18 8.53 -1.87
CA LEU A 43 0.71 8.30 -0.51
C LEU A 43 -0.20 9.45 -0.10
N GLU A 44 -1.43 9.14 0.32
CA GLU A 44 -2.41 10.11 0.79
C GLU A 44 -2.95 9.71 2.17
N GLU A 45 -3.02 10.68 3.07
CA GLU A 45 -3.46 10.46 4.45
C GLU A 45 -4.99 10.48 4.55
N THR A 46 -5.57 9.46 5.19
CA THR A 46 -7.01 9.38 5.47
C THR A 46 -7.30 9.52 6.96
N ARG A 47 -8.57 9.75 7.29
CA ARG A 47 -9.03 9.74 8.68
C ARG A 47 -9.37 8.32 9.17
N GLU A 48 -9.44 7.35 8.27
CA GLU A 48 -9.92 6.00 8.57
C GLU A 48 -8.85 5.17 9.28
N ARG A 49 -9.11 4.74 10.51
CA ARG A 49 -8.05 4.16 11.34
C ARG A 49 -7.63 2.78 10.84
N ASN A 50 -6.34 2.50 10.95
CA ASN A 50 -5.73 1.22 10.61
C ASN A 50 -6.01 0.72 9.18
N THR A 51 -6.44 1.58 8.26
CA THR A 51 -6.88 1.17 6.92
C THR A 51 -5.89 1.63 5.86
N VAL A 52 -5.68 0.78 4.86
CA VAL A 52 -4.90 1.06 3.65
C VAL A 52 -5.74 0.67 2.45
N GLU A 53 -5.91 1.60 1.52
CA GLU A 53 -6.68 1.45 0.30
C GLU A 53 -5.78 1.77 -0.90
N LEU A 54 -5.78 0.88 -1.89
CA LEU A 54 -5.04 1.04 -3.13
C LEU A 54 -6.02 1.40 -4.23
N VAL A 55 -5.85 2.59 -4.78
CA VAL A 55 -6.67 3.12 -5.86
C VAL A 55 -5.83 3.23 -7.12
N VAL A 56 -6.25 2.59 -8.19
CA VAL A 56 -5.58 2.62 -9.50
C VAL A 56 -6.52 3.26 -10.49
N SER A 57 -6.08 4.32 -11.16
CA SER A 57 -6.89 5.06 -12.15
C SER A 57 -8.28 5.53 -11.63
N GLY A 58 -8.42 5.71 -10.31
CA GLY A 58 -9.68 6.13 -9.67
C GLY A 58 -10.56 4.98 -9.17
N GLU A 59 -10.17 3.72 -9.38
CA GLU A 59 -10.88 2.54 -8.87
C GLU A 59 -10.14 1.93 -7.68
N LEU A 60 -10.88 1.58 -6.61
CA LEU A 60 -10.34 0.85 -5.46
C LEU A 60 -10.11 -0.61 -5.86
N VAL A 61 -8.85 -1.01 -5.98
CA VAL A 61 -8.48 -2.37 -6.42
C VAL A 61 -8.17 -3.30 -5.26
N PHE A 62 -7.76 -2.75 -4.12
CA PHE A 62 -7.39 -3.52 -2.94
C PHE A 62 -7.53 -2.68 -1.67
N SER A 63 -7.93 -3.33 -0.57
CA SER A 63 -7.94 -2.72 0.75
C SER A 63 -7.47 -3.73 1.80
N CYS A 64 -6.72 -3.26 2.78
CA CYS A 64 -6.23 -4.08 3.89
C CYS A 64 -6.05 -3.24 5.14
N ARG A 65 -5.82 -3.89 6.28
CA ARG A 65 -5.40 -3.18 7.49
C ARG A 65 -3.90 -2.94 7.45
N ILE A 66 -3.46 -1.74 7.85
CA ILE A 66 -2.03 -1.37 7.89
C ILE A 66 -1.21 -2.27 8.83
N GLN A 67 -1.84 -2.89 9.82
CA GLN A 67 -1.19 -3.84 10.73
C GLN A 67 -0.90 -5.21 10.08
N GLN A 68 -1.57 -5.54 8.97
CA GLN A 68 -1.31 -6.75 8.19
C GLN A 68 -0.05 -6.63 7.33
N LEU A 69 0.34 -5.39 6.99
CA LEU A 69 1.59 -5.12 6.29
C LEU A 69 2.77 -5.27 7.25
N GLU A 70 3.82 -5.96 6.81
CA GLU A 70 5.04 -6.10 7.58
C GLU A 70 5.75 -4.76 7.76
N PHE A 71 6.56 -4.66 8.82
CA PHE A 71 7.24 -3.42 9.15
C PHE A 71 8.53 -3.26 8.33
N GLY A 72 8.55 -2.29 7.43
CA GLY A 72 9.72 -2.00 6.59
C GLY A 72 9.95 -3.04 5.49
N GLY A 73 11.17 -3.09 4.97
CA GLY A 73 11.57 -4.03 3.92
C GLY A 73 11.18 -3.61 2.50
N ASP A 74 11.31 -4.57 1.59
CA ASP A 74 10.98 -4.51 0.15
C ASP A 74 9.57 -5.05 -0.17
N GLY A 75 8.89 -5.65 0.82
CA GLY A 75 7.55 -6.23 0.66
C GLY A 75 7.52 -7.53 -0.15
N GLU A 76 8.67 -8.11 -0.50
CA GLU A 76 8.71 -9.32 -1.34
C GLU A 76 8.22 -10.58 -0.62
N LEU A 77 8.46 -10.67 0.68
CA LEU A 77 8.06 -11.80 1.52
C LEU A 77 6.68 -11.61 2.16
N ASP A 78 6.15 -10.39 2.11
CA ASP A 78 4.87 -10.05 2.70
C ASP A 78 3.72 -10.56 1.80
N PRO A 79 2.89 -11.50 2.28
CA PRO A 79 1.77 -12.03 1.48
C PRO A 79 0.73 -10.95 1.15
N CYS A 80 0.49 -10.00 2.06
CA CYS A 80 -0.42 -8.88 1.83
C CYS A 80 0.12 -7.95 0.73
N CYS A 81 1.44 -7.74 0.69
CA CYS A 81 2.06 -6.98 -0.41
C CYS A 81 1.92 -7.71 -1.74
N ARG A 82 2.11 -9.04 -1.78
CA ARG A 82 1.92 -9.83 -3.01
C ARG A 82 0.49 -9.77 -3.51
N GLU A 83 -0.49 -9.89 -2.63
CA GLU A 83 -1.91 -9.77 -2.99
C GLU A 83 -2.25 -8.37 -3.52
N ALA A 84 -1.79 -7.33 -2.84
CA ALA A 84 -1.99 -5.95 -3.27
C ALA A 84 -1.41 -5.69 -4.67
N VAL A 85 -0.21 -6.17 -4.92
CA VAL A 85 0.44 -6.06 -6.22
C VAL A 85 -0.29 -6.86 -7.29
N ALA A 86 -0.70 -8.09 -7.00
CA ALA A 86 -1.49 -8.90 -7.93
C ALA A 86 -2.85 -8.26 -8.25
N ALA A 87 -3.47 -7.58 -7.29
CA ALA A 87 -4.71 -6.83 -7.51
C ALA A 87 -4.49 -5.63 -8.44
N VAL A 88 -3.40 -4.88 -8.25
CA VAL A 88 -3.00 -3.79 -9.15
C VAL A 88 -2.71 -4.30 -10.56
N GLU A 89 -2.04 -5.45 -10.70
CA GLU A 89 -1.79 -6.09 -11.99
C GLU A 89 -3.05 -6.65 -12.66
N ARG A 90 -4.09 -6.99 -11.90
CA ARG A 90 -5.38 -7.47 -12.45
C ARG A 90 -6.30 -6.33 -12.90
N ALA A 91 -6.20 -5.18 -12.25
CA ALA A 91 -6.98 -4.00 -12.58
C ALA A 91 -6.45 -3.24 -13.81
N TYR A 92 -5.36 -3.73 -14.40
CA TYR A 92 -4.66 -3.13 -15.54
C TYR A 92 -4.44 -4.15 -16.64
#